data_AF-A0A6I9YJ20-F1
#
_entry.id   AF-A0A6I9YJ20-F1
#
_cell.length_a   1.000
_cell.length_b   1.000
_cell.length_c   1.000
_cell.angle_alpha   90.00
_cell.angle_beta   90.00
_cell.angle_gamma   90.00
#
_symmetry.space_group_name_H-M   'P 1'
#
loop_
_entity.id
_entity.type
_entity.pdbx_description
1 polymer ?
#
loop_
_entity_poly.entity_id
_entity_poly.type
_entity_poly.pdbx_seq_one_letter_code
_entity_poly.pdbx_strand_id
1 'polypeptide(L)'
;MGSGDSSRSCETSSQDLSFSYFPAENLIEYKWPPDETGEYYMLQEQVSEYLGVTSFKRKYPDLERRDLSHKEKLYLRELNVITETQCTLGLTALRSDEVIDLMIKEYPAKHAEYSVILQ
;
A
#
# COMPACT_ATOMS: atom_id res chain seq x y z
N MET A 1 -5.72 -37.25 -44.88
CA MET A 1 -5.78 -35.81 -44.62
C MET A 1 -6.99 -35.55 -43.73
N GLY A 2 -6.78 -35.09 -42.51
CA GLY A 2 -7.81 -34.85 -41.49
C GLY A 2 -7.11 -34.64 -40.15
N SER A 3 -6.89 -33.39 -39.76
CA SER A 3 -7.62 -32.70 -38.68
C SER A 3 -7.32 -33.38 -37.34
N GLY A 4 -6.40 -32.90 -36.50
CA GLY A 4 -6.27 -31.52 -36.05
C GLY A 4 -6.90 -31.42 -34.67
N ASP A 5 -6.19 -31.91 -33.66
CA ASP A 5 -6.55 -31.67 -32.25
C ASP A 5 -5.28 -31.24 -31.51
N SER A 6 -5.00 -29.94 -31.59
CA SER A 6 -4.02 -29.29 -30.72
C SER A 6 -4.78 -28.76 -29.52
N SER A 7 -4.99 -29.63 -28.54
CA SER A 7 -5.38 -29.25 -27.19
C SER A 7 -4.25 -28.42 -26.57
N ARG A 8 -4.27 -27.11 -26.81
CA ARG A 8 -3.48 -26.13 -26.04
C ARG A 8 -4.24 -25.88 -24.74
N SER A 9 -3.97 -26.70 -23.74
CA SER A 9 -4.25 -26.32 -22.36
C SER A 9 -3.35 -25.13 -22.03
N CYS A 10 -3.88 -23.91 -22.14
CA CYS A 10 -3.30 -22.76 -21.49
C CYS A 10 -3.54 -22.93 -19.99
N GLU A 11 -2.68 -23.73 -19.37
CA GLU A 11 -2.52 -23.70 -17.93
C GLU A 11 -2.00 -22.30 -17.61
N THR A 12 -2.92 -21.39 -17.26
CA THR A 12 -2.55 -20.17 -16.57
C THR A 12 -1.91 -20.67 -15.28
N SER A 13 -0.59 -20.76 -15.32
CA SER A 13 0.21 -20.95 -14.13
C SER A 13 -0.10 -19.70 -13.31
N SER A 14 -1.09 -19.81 -12.43
CA SER A 14 -1.23 -18.97 -11.27
C SER A 14 0.03 -19.25 -10.48
N GLN A 15 1.13 -18.64 -10.94
CA GLN A 15 2.33 -18.53 -10.18
C GLN A 15 1.84 -17.86 -8.92
N ASP A 16 1.82 -18.66 -7.86
CA ASP A 16 1.87 -18.26 -6.48
C ASP A 16 2.97 -17.20 -6.39
N LEU A 17 2.60 -15.97 -6.72
CA LEU A 17 3.39 -14.80 -6.44
C LEU A 17 3.37 -14.81 -4.93
N SER A 18 4.46 -15.31 -4.35
CA SER A 18 4.76 -15.09 -2.95
C SER A 18 4.84 -13.59 -2.75
N PHE A 19 3.67 -12.98 -2.55
CA PHE A 19 3.58 -11.66 -1.96
C PHE A 19 4.31 -11.82 -0.64
N SER A 20 5.47 -11.18 -0.55
CA SER A 20 6.20 -11.07 0.70
C SER A 20 5.20 -10.61 1.74
N TYR A 21 4.95 -11.46 2.74
CA TYR A 21 4.03 -11.11 3.81
C TYR A 21 4.52 -9.81 4.44
N PHE A 22 3.73 -8.75 4.28
CA PHE A 22 4.00 -7.47 4.92
C PHE A 22 3.16 -7.41 6.20
N PRO A 23 3.80 -7.38 7.39
CA PRO A 23 3.10 -7.31 8.66
C PRO A 23 2.27 -6.03 8.83
N ALA A 24 1.12 -6.12 9.51
CA ALA A 24 0.28 -4.95 9.81
C ALA A 24 1.01 -3.89 10.66
N GLU A 25 1.93 -4.31 11.53
CA GLU A 25 2.80 -3.45 12.33
C GLU A 25 3.72 -2.55 11.50
N ASN A 26 3.99 -2.90 10.23
CA ASN A 26 4.82 -2.10 9.34
C ASN A 26 4.00 -1.10 8.52
N LEU A 27 2.67 -1.11 8.61
CA LEU A 27 1.81 -0.11 7.99
C LEU A 27 1.66 1.07 8.94
N ILE A 28 2.40 2.14 8.69
CA ILE A 28 2.48 3.26 9.63
C ILE A 28 1.51 4.37 9.25
N GLU A 29 0.65 4.71 10.21
CA GLU A 29 -0.11 5.96 10.20
C GLU A 29 0.76 7.08 10.83
N TYR A 30 0.79 8.23 10.18
CA TYR A 30 1.52 9.40 10.67
C TYR A 30 0.75 10.69 10.45
N LYS A 31 0.95 11.67 11.33
CA LYS A 31 0.33 12.99 11.22
C LYS A 31 1.25 13.95 10.45
N TRP A 32 0.71 14.69 9.49
CA TRP A 32 1.45 15.74 8.78
C TRP A 32 0.57 16.96 8.40
N PRO A 33 1.00 18.20 8.69
CA PRO A 33 2.14 18.58 9.55
C PRO A 33 2.05 17.98 10.96
N PRO A 34 3.15 17.92 11.74
CA PRO A 34 3.13 17.27 13.06
C PRO A 34 2.36 18.06 14.14
N ASP A 35 1.93 19.29 13.84
CA ASP A 35 1.16 20.13 14.76
C ASP A 35 -0.34 19.79 14.75
N GLU A 36 -1.14 20.57 15.48
CA GLU A 36 -2.58 20.35 15.62
C GLU A 36 -3.38 20.51 14.31
N THR A 37 -2.78 21.11 13.29
CA THR A 37 -3.43 21.32 11.98
C THR A 37 -3.21 20.16 11.01
N GLY A 38 -2.38 19.18 11.39
CA GLY A 38 -2.09 18.03 10.56
C GLY A 38 -3.21 17.01 10.47
N GLU A 39 -3.27 16.38 9.32
CA GLU A 39 -4.13 15.23 9.05
C GLU A 39 -3.32 13.93 9.09
N TYR A 40 -4.01 12.81 9.23
CA TYR A 40 -3.38 11.49 9.24
C TYR A 40 -3.23 10.92 7.83
N TYR A 41 -2.05 10.38 7.57
CA TYR A 41 -1.67 9.79 6.30
C TYR A 41 -0.99 8.44 6.48
N MET A 42 -1.01 7.65 5.41
CA MET A 42 -0.23 6.43 5.25
C MET A 42 0.57 6.49 3.95
N LEU A 43 1.73 5.80 3.90
CA LEU A 43 2.51 5.71 2.68
C LEU A 43 1.86 4.74 1.70
N GLN A 44 1.61 5.19 0.47
CA GLN A 44 1.05 4.37 -0.60
C GLN A 44 1.89 3.11 -0.84
N GLU A 45 3.22 3.21 -0.70
CA GLU A 45 4.15 2.10 -0.89
C GLU A 45 3.91 0.99 0.15
N GLN A 46 3.73 1.35 1.42
CA GLN A 46 3.41 0.40 2.49
C GLN A 46 2.00 -0.19 2.32
N VAL A 47 1.02 0.65 1.97
CA VAL A 47 -0.37 0.21 1.71
C VAL A 47 -0.41 -0.79 0.54
N SER A 48 0.33 -0.51 -0.53
CA SER A 48 0.39 -1.37 -1.72
C SER A 48 0.98 -2.73 -1.39
N GLU A 49 2.05 -2.76 -0.59
CA GLU A 49 2.69 -4.00 -0.15
C GLU A 49 1.79 -4.79 0.81
N TYR A 50 1.19 -4.11 1.79
CA TYR A 50 0.28 -4.71 2.77
C TYR A 50 -0.95 -5.38 2.14
N LEU A 51 -1.55 -4.73 1.14
CA LEU A 51 -2.74 -5.21 0.45
C LEU A 51 -2.42 -6.14 -0.74
N GLY A 52 -1.13 -6.35 -1.07
CA GLY A 52 -0.72 -7.15 -2.23
C GLY A 52 -1.15 -6.54 -3.58
N VAL A 53 -1.16 -5.21 -3.70
CA VAL A 53 -1.62 -4.50 -4.90
C VAL A 53 -0.43 -3.93 -5.69
N THR A 54 -0.12 -4.54 -6.83
CA THR A 54 1.04 -4.16 -7.65
C THR A 54 0.82 -2.95 -8.57
N SER A 55 -0.44 -2.64 -8.92
CA SER A 55 -0.78 -1.51 -9.80
C SER A 55 -1.77 -0.57 -9.11
N PHE A 56 -1.35 -0.03 -7.97
CA PHE A 56 -2.22 0.70 -7.04
C PHE A 56 -2.98 1.86 -7.70
N LYS A 57 -2.29 2.71 -8.48
CA LYS A 57 -2.91 3.83 -9.20
C LYS A 57 -3.96 3.40 -10.24
N ARG A 58 -3.83 2.20 -10.81
CA ARG A 58 -4.80 1.69 -11.79
C ARG A 58 -6.01 1.08 -11.10
N LYS A 59 -5.79 0.36 -9.99
CA LYS A 59 -6.86 -0.28 -9.23
C LYS A 59 -7.73 0.75 -8.49
N TYR A 60 -7.09 1.79 -7.97
CA TYR A 60 -7.74 2.87 -7.22
C TYR A 60 -7.39 4.21 -7.86
N PRO A 61 -7.94 4.54 -9.04
CA PRO A 61 -7.61 5.80 -9.73
C PRO A 61 -8.16 7.03 -9.00
N ASP A 62 -9.28 6.87 -8.28
CA ASP A 62 -10.01 7.97 -7.67
C ASP A 62 -9.60 8.25 -6.22
N LEU A 63 -8.75 7.40 -5.62
CA LEU A 63 -8.28 7.60 -4.24
C LEU A 63 -7.31 8.79 -4.18
N GLU A 64 -7.56 9.73 -3.28
CA GLU A 64 -6.77 10.96 -3.17
C GLU A 64 -5.34 10.65 -2.75
N ARG A 65 -4.38 11.37 -3.35
CA ARG A 65 -2.96 11.18 -3.05
C ARG A 65 -2.14 12.41 -3.35
N ARG A 66 -1.04 12.58 -2.62
CA ARG A 66 -0.07 13.66 -2.83
C ARG A 66 1.36 13.18 -2.68
N ASP A 67 2.27 13.82 -3.39
CA ASP A 67 3.70 13.57 -3.19
C ASP A 67 4.17 14.09 -1.83
N LEU A 68 5.13 13.39 -1.22
CA LEU A 68 5.74 13.84 0.03
C LEU A 68 6.68 15.02 -0.21
N SER A 69 6.56 16.06 0.63
CA SER A 69 7.50 17.18 0.63
C SER A 69 8.87 16.77 1.19
N HIS A 70 9.93 17.53 0.90
CA HIS A 70 11.26 17.23 1.46
C HIS A 70 11.28 17.27 3.00
N LYS A 71 10.60 18.24 3.61
CA LYS A 71 10.51 18.35 5.08
C LYS A 71 9.78 17.15 5.69
N GLU A 72 8.71 16.69 5.05
CA GLU A 72 7.94 15.53 5.47
C GLU A 72 8.78 14.25 5.42
N LYS A 73 9.58 14.05 4.36
CA LYS A 73 10.50 12.91 4.26
C LYS A 73 11.55 12.92 5.37
N LEU A 74 12.10 14.09 5.71
CA LEU A 74 13.05 14.20 6.83
C LEU A 74 12.38 13.83 8.16
N TYR A 75 11.16 14.33 8.40
CA TYR A 75 10.38 13.97 9.59
C TYR A 75 10.13 12.45 9.69
N LEU A 76 9.69 11.83 8.59
CA LEU A 76 9.46 10.38 8.56
C LEU A 76 10.74 9.56 8.72
N ARG A 77 11.87 10.06 8.24
CA ARG A 77 13.19 9.44 8.46
C ARG A 77 13.57 9.50 9.95
N GLU A 78 13.37 10.63 10.61
CA GLU A 78 13.65 10.79 12.05
C GLU A 78 12.80 9.85 12.91
N LEU A 79 11.58 9.55 12.47
CA LEU A 79 10.69 8.56 13.08
C LEU A 79 11.01 7.10 12.68
N ASN A 80 12.04 6.87 11.86
CA ASN A 80 12.39 5.56 11.29
C ASN A 80 11.27 4.90 10.47
N VAL A 81 10.32 5.67 9.95
CA VAL A 81 9.25 5.16 9.06
C VAL A 81 9.79 4.88 7.66
N ILE A 82 10.77 5.67 7.22
CA ILE A 82 11.45 5.49 5.93
C ILE A 82 12.97 5.50 6.07
N THR A 83 13.63 4.79 5.17
CA THR A 83 15.09 4.72 5.08
C THR A 83 15.69 5.92 4.34
N GLU A 84 17.01 6.11 4.45
CA GLU A 84 17.75 7.12 3.69
C GLU A 84 17.60 6.93 2.17
N THR A 85 17.63 5.67 1.71
CA THR A 85 17.37 5.34 0.30
C THR A 85 15.98 5.79 -0.13
N GLN A 86 14.94 5.52 0.67
CA GLN A 86 13.57 5.90 0.35
C GLN A 86 13.35 7.42 0.32
N CYS A 87 14.14 8.20 1.07
CA CYS A 87 14.07 9.67 0.99
C CYS A 87 14.34 10.21 -0.42
N THR A 88 15.14 9.49 -1.22
CA THR A 88 15.47 9.87 -2.60
C THR A 88 14.38 9.51 -3.62
N LEU A 89 13.38 8.72 -3.23
CA LEU A 89 12.33 8.22 -4.11
C LEU A 89 11.11 9.16 -4.15
N GLY A 90 10.28 9.03 -5.18
CA GLY A 90 8.97 9.68 -5.26
C GLY A 90 7.95 8.93 -4.40
N LEU A 91 7.97 9.17 -3.08
CA LEU A 91 7.00 8.60 -2.14
C LEU A 91 5.67 9.35 -2.20
N THR A 92 4.58 8.63 -1.98
CA THR A 92 3.22 9.17 -2.05
C THR A 92 2.47 8.96 -0.74
N ALA A 93 1.78 9.99 -0.26
CA ALA A 93 0.90 9.93 0.91
C ALA A 93 -0.54 9.71 0.48
N LEU A 94 -1.24 8.83 1.17
CA LEU A 94 -2.68 8.61 1.09
C LEU A 94 -3.32 9.06 2.40
N ARG A 95 -4.52 9.63 2.34
CA ARG A 95 -5.27 9.96 3.54
C ARG A 95 -5.62 8.68 4.32
N SER A 96 -5.41 8.67 5.62
CA SER A 96 -5.65 7.47 6.43
C SER A 96 -7.11 7.02 6.39
N ASP A 97 -8.06 7.95 6.55
CA ASP A 97 -9.50 7.66 6.54
C ASP A 97 -9.93 6.93 5.26
N GLU A 98 -9.49 7.40 4.09
CA GLU A 98 -9.80 6.75 2.82
C GLU A 98 -9.15 5.35 2.70
N VAL A 99 -7.94 5.15 3.22
CA VAL A 99 -7.29 3.84 3.24
C VAL A 99 -8.02 2.87 4.17
N ILE A 100 -8.45 3.33 5.36
CA ILE A 100 -9.25 2.52 6.28
C ILE A 100 -10.57 2.12 5.64
N ASP A 101 -11.31 3.06 5.05
CA ASP A 101 -12.58 2.79 4.37
C ASP A 101 -12.41 1.78 3.22
N LEU A 102 -11.33 1.91 2.45
CA LEU A 102 -10.96 0.96 1.40
C LEU A 102 -10.69 -0.44 1.98
N MET A 103 -9.95 -0.53 3.09
CA MET A 103 -9.68 -1.81 3.75
C MET A 103 -10.95 -2.45 4.31
N ILE A 104 -11.85 -1.67 4.94
CA ILE A 104 -13.13 -2.19 5.44
C ILE A 104 -13.96 -2.77 4.30
N LYS A 105 -14.02 -2.05 3.17
CA LYS A 105 -14.87 -2.43 2.03
C LYS A 105 -14.33 -3.61 1.23
N GLU A 106 -13.03 -3.64 0.96
CA GLU A 106 -12.43 -4.58 0.01
C GLU A 106 -11.50 -5.62 0.66
N TYR A 107 -10.98 -5.34 1.85
CA TYR A 107 -10.00 -6.18 2.55
C TYR A 107 -10.31 -6.35 4.04
N PRO A 108 -11.51 -6.82 4.42
CA PRO A 108 -11.95 -6.85 5.82
C PRO A 108 -11.03 -7.66 6.74
N ALA A 109 -10.37 -8.70 6.22
CA ALA A 109 -9.37 -9.46 6.96
C ALA A 109 -8.11 -8.63 7.28
N LYS A 110 -7.62 -7.85 6.30
CA LYS A 110 -6.50 -6.92 6.49
C LYS A 110 -6.87 -5.78 7.44
N HIS A 111 -8.06 -5.23 7.31
CA HIS A 111 -8.57 -4.26 8.28
C HIS A 111 -8.60 -4.83 9.70
N ALA A 112 -9.08 -6.07 9.87
CA ALA A 112 -9.12 -6.71 11.18
C ALA A 112 -7.72 -6.95 11.78
N GLU A 113 -6.75 -7.38 10.96
CA GLU A 113 -5.34 -7.47 11.36
C GLU A 113 -4.79 -6.10 11.79
N TYR A 114 -5.02 -5.05 10.99
CA TYR A 114 -4.53 -3.71 11.26
C TYR A 114 -5.16 -3.08 12.51
N SER A 115 -6.46 -3.30 12.74
CA SER A 115 -7.19 -2.74 13.88
C SER A 115 -6.64 -3.20 15.23
N VAL A 116 -6.00 -4.37 15.29
CA VAL A 116 -5.36 -4.87 16.52
C VAL A 116 -4.10 -4.08 16.88
N ILE A 117 -3.43 -3.49 15.87
CA ILE A 117 -2.20 -2.70 16.08
C ILE A 117 -2.52 -1.31 16.65
N LEU A 118 -3.72 -0.78 16.40
CA LEU A 118 -4.15 0.55 16.87
C LEU A 118 -4.65 0.56 18.33
N GLN A 119 -4.67 -0.59 19.02
CA GLN A 119 -5.10 -0.73 20.43
C GLN A 119 -3.93 -0.58 21.40
#